data_AF-A0A2I0HPY4-F1
#
_entry.id   AF-A0A2I0HPY4-F1
#
_cell.length_a   1.000
_cell.length_b   1.000
_cell.length_c   1.000
_cell.angle_alpha   90.00
_cell.angle_beta   90.00
_cell.angle_gamma   90.00
#
_symmetry.space_group_name_H-M   'P 1'
#
loop_
_entity.id
_entity.type
_entity.pdbx_description
1 polymer ?
#
loop_
_entity_poly.entity_id
_entity_poly.type
_entity_poly.pdbx_seq_one_letter_code
_entity_poly.pdbx_strand_id
1 'polypeptide(L)'
;MGLGPTEDQRMGLGPVGDLTMGLGPTEDQRMGLGPVGDLTMGLGPTEDQRMGLGPVGDLTMGLGPTEDQRSGLGPVGDLTMRLGPTEDQRLGLGPVGDLTMRLGPTEDQRLGLGPGGDLTM
;
A
#
# COMPACT_ATOMS: atom_id res chain seq x y z
N MET A 1 -6.21 13.50 -7.83
CA MET A 1 -7.33 14.08 -7.04
C MET A 1 -6.97 14.03 -5.56
N GLY A 2 -7.49 14.94 -4.73
CA GLY A 2 -7.15 15.04 -3.31
C GLY A 2 -8.40 14.96 -2.43
N LEU A 3 -8.47 14.03 -1.47
CA LEU A 3 -9.54 14.00 -0.46
C LEU A 3 -9.05 14.63 0.85
N GLY A 4 -9.92 15.41 1.49
CA GLY A 4 -9.67 16.03 2.80
C GLY A 4 -9.73 15.02 3.96
N PRO A 5 -9.53 15.47 5.20
CA PRO A 5 -9.56 14.60 6.36
C PRO A 5 -10.95 14.01 6.60
N THR A 6 -11.00 12.74 6.97
CA THR A 6 -12.23 11.95 7.16
C THR A 6 -11.98 10.86 8.20
N GLU A 7 -13.04 10.36 8.82
CA GLU A 7 -12.98 9.22 9.75
C GLU A 7 -12.66 7.93 8.97
N ASP A 8 -13.49 7.61 7.97
CA ASP A 8 -13.35 6.40 7.14
C ASP A 8 -13.22 6.73 5.65
N GLN A 9 -12.22 6.16 4.97
CA GLN A 9 -12.12 6.17 3.52
C GLN A 9 -12.06 4.77 2.94
N ARG A 10 -12.97 4.48 2.00
CA ARG A 10 -12.99 3.22 1.24
C ARG A 10 -12.99 3.49 -0.25
N MET A 11 -12.00 2.95 -0.96
CA MET A 11 -11.93 3.04 -2.42
C MET A 11 -11.70 1.69 -3.05
N GLY A 12 -12.48 1.40 -4.09
CA GLY A 12 -12.34 0.20 -4.92
C GLY A 12 -12.23 0.63 -6.38
N LEU A 13 -11.14 0.27 -7.06
CA LEU A 13 -11.02 0.51 -8.50
C LEU A 13 -11.44 -0.72 -9.30
N GLY A 14 -12.04 -0.44 -10.46
CA GLY A 14 -12.42 -1.44 -11.45
C GLY A 14 -11.21 -2.14 -12.07
N PRO A 15 -11.46 -3.06 -13.01
CA PRO A 15 -10.46 -4.06 -13.39
C PRO A 15 -9.26 -3.57 -14.18
N VAL A 16 -9.31 -2.36 -14.73
CA VAL A 16 -8.26 -1.77 -15.57
C VAL A 16 -8.18 -0.26 -15.32
N GLY A 17 -7.00 0.26 -15.01
CA GLY A 17 -6.70 1.69 -15.09
C GLY A 17 -5.66 2.18 -14.08
N ASP A 18 -4.95 3.25 -14.46
CA ASP A 18 -3.95 3.87 -13.60
C ASP A 18 -4.60 4.94 -12.73
N LEU A 19 -4.23 4.98 -11.45
CA LEU A 19 -4.73 5.99 -10.52
C LEU A 19 -3.60 6.77 -9.88
N THR A 20 -3.75 8.09 -9.86
CA THR A 20 -2.95 8.98 -9.02
C THR A 20 -3.82 9.77 -8.06
N MET A 21 -3.62 9.55 -6.75
CA MET A 21 -4.41 10.20 -5.71
C MET A 21 -3.55 10.64 -4.52
N GLY A 22 -3.96 11.71 -3.84
CA GLY A 22 -3.43 12.08 -2.54
C GLY A 22 -4.55 12.09 -1.51
N LEU A 23 -4.35 11.54 -0.33
CA LEU A 23 -5.34 11.58 0.74
C LEU A 23 -4.77 12.30 1.96
N GLY A 24 -5.61 13.12 2.57
CA GLY A 24 -5.33 13.78 3.83
C GLY A 24 -5.35 12.81 5.02
N PRO A 25 -5.15 13.34 6.24
CA PRO A 25 -5.17 12.53 7.46
C PRO A 25 -6.52 11.82 7.64
N THR A 26 -6.49 10.52 7.92
CA THR A 26 -7.71 9.69 8.07
C THR A 26 -7.53 8.77 9.28
N GLU A 27 -8.60 8.35 9.94
CA GLU A 27 -8.51 7.33 11.01
C GLU A 27 -8.35 5.95 10.37
N ASP A 28 -9.29 5.59 9.49
CA ASP A 28 -9.42 4.27 8.89
C ASP A 28 -9.42 4.35 7.36
N GLN A 29 -8.44 3.71 6.71
CA GLN A 29 -8.35 3.70 5.25
C GLN A 29 -8.29 2.30 4.67
N ARG A 30 -9.21 2.01 3.73
CA ARG A 30 -9.28 0.73 3.02
C ARG A 30 -9.28 0.91 1.51
N MET A 31 -8.36 0.25 0.82
CA MET A 31 -8.27 0.31 -0.64
C MET A 31 -8.16 -1.07 -1.28
N GLY A 32 -8.89 -1.25 -2.37
CA GLY A 32 -8.86 -2.43 -3.21
C GLY A 32 -8.64 -2.04 -4.67
N LEU A 33 -7.63 -2.59 -5.34
CA LEU A 33 -7.49 -2.45 -6.79
C LEU A 33 -7.95 -3.71 -7.51
N GLY A 34 -8.52 -3.49 -8.70
CA GLY A 34 -8.84 -4.52 -9.65
C GLY A 34 -7.62 -5.23 -10.23
N PRO A 35 -7.82 -6.17 -11.17
CA PRO A 35 -6.79 -7.13 -11.57
C PRO A 35 -5.63 -6.59 -12.38
N VAL A 36 -5.74 -5.39 -12.96
CA VAL A 36 -4.74 -4.79 -13.85
C VAL A 36 -4.69 -3.27 -13.64
N GLY A 37 -3.52 -2.69 -13.37
CA GLY A 37 -3.31 -1.24 -13.43
C GLY A 37 -2.33 -0.71 -12.39
N ASP A 38 -1.78 0.49 -12.64
CA ASP A 38 -0.77 1.08 -11.78
C ASP A 38 -1.38 2.09 -10.81
N LEU A 39 -0.99 2.01 -9.53
CA LEU A 39 -1.44 2.95 -8.52
C LEU A 39 -0.28 3.76 -7.99
N THR A 40 -0.40 5.08 -8.09
CA THR A 40 0.47 6.03 -7.40
C THR A 40 -0.32 6.78 -6.33
N MET A 41 0.08 6.70 -5.07
CA MET A 41 -0.64 7.37 -4.00
C MET A 41 0.24 8.02 -2.94
N GLY A 42 -0.18 9.18 -2.45
CA GLY A 42 0.40 9.82 -1.26
C GLY A 42 -0.63 9.90 -0.14
N LEU A 43 -0.33 9.32 1.02
CA LEU A 43 -1.22 9.36 2.19
C LEU A 43 -0.62 10.23 3.29
N GLY A 44 -1.47 11.01 3.92
CA GLY A 44 -1.18 11.69 5.17
C GLY A 44 -1.07 10.73 6.35
N PRO A 45 -0.95 11.24 7.58
CA PRO A 45 -0.98 10.43 8.79
C PRO A 45 -2.27 9.61 8.89
N THR A 46 -2.20 8.35 9.33
CA THR A 46 -3.37 7.48 9.47
C THR A 46 -3.23 6.56 10.67
N GLU A 47 -4.31 6.19 11.36
CA GLU A 47 -4.22 5.17 12.43
C GLU A 47 -4.14 3.79 11.78
N ASP A 48 -5.17 3.42 10.99
CA ASP A 48 -5.34 2.10 10.44
C ASP A 48 -5.40 2.11 8.90
N GLN A 49 -4.45 1.44 8.25
CA GLN A 49 -4.40 1.34 6.79
C GLN A 49 -4.45 -0.10 6.29
N ARG A 50 -5.38 -0.37 5.37
CA ARG A 50 -5.54 -1.68 4.72
C ARG A 50 -5.60 -1.57 3.21
N MET A 51 -4.75 -2.34 2.53
CA MET A 51 -4.68 -2.35 1.07
C MET A 51 -4.64 -3.76 0.51
N GLY A 52 -5.36 -3.96 -0.59
CA GLY A 52 -5.34 -5.18 -1.38
C GLY A 52 -5.24 -4.86 -2.86
N LEU A 53 -4.23 -5.40 -3.54
CA LEU A 53 -4.14 -5.28 -5.00
C LEU A 53 -4.53 -6.57 -5.69
N GLY A 54 -5.12 -6.42 -6.87
CA GLY A 54 -5.40 -7.52 -7.77
C GLY A 54 -4.12 -8.15 -8.36
N PRO A 55 -4.30 -9.18 -9.19
CA PRO A 55 -3.20 -10.04 -9.64
C PRO A 55 -2.11 -9.43 -10.53
N VAL A 56 -2.30 -8.25 -11.13
CA VAL A 56 -1.32 -7.64 -12.04
C VAL A 56 -1.31 -6.12 -11.83
N GLY A 57 -0.14 -5.51 -11.62
CA GLY A 57 0.05 -4.05 -11.65
C GLY A 57 1.04 -3.52 -10.63
N ASP A 58 1.55 -2.31 -10.87
CA ASP A 58 2.59 -1.71 -10.04
C ASP A 58 1.98 -0.73 -9.02
N LEU A 59 2.47 -0.77 -7.78
CA LEU A 59 2.05 0.13 -6.72
C LEU A 59 3.20 1.00 -6.25
N THR A 60 3.08 2.30 -6.44
CA THR A 60 3.96 3.30 -5.84
C THR A 60 3.22 4.08 -4.76
N MET A 61 3.75 4.09 -3.54
CA MET A 61 3.12 4.79 -2.43
C MET A 61 4.09 5.56 -1.54
N GLY A 62 3.66 6.74 -1.10
CA GLY A 62 4.29 7.50 -0.03
C GLY A 62 3.33 7.65 1.14
N LEU A 63 3.70 7.12 2.31
CA LEU A 63 2.91 7.17 3.54
C LEU A 63 3.52 8.14 4.54
N GLY A 64 2.66 8.89 5.21
CA GLY A 64 2.98 9.59 6.44
C GLY A 64 3.17 8.63 7.62
N PRO A 65 3.24 9.16 8.85
CA PRO A 65 3.22 8.35 10.06
C PRO A 65 1.94 7.51 10.15
N THR A 66 2.05 6.23 10.53
CA THR A 66 0.91 5.32 10.66
C THR A 66 1.03 4.47 11.91
N GLU A 67 -0.06 4.13 12.60
CA GLU A 67 0.03 3.14 13.69
C GLU A 67 0.09 1.72 13.10
N ASP A 68 -0.94 1.35 12.33
CA ASP A 68 -1.15 -0.01 11.83
C ASP A 68 -1.25 -0.03 10.29
N GLN A 69 -0.32 -0.73 9.62
CA GLN A 69 -0.33 -0.86 8.16
C GLN A 69 -0.44 -2.32 7.72
N ARG A 70 -1.40 -2.60 6.84
CA ARG A 70 -1.58 -3.91 6.20
C ARG A 70 -1.71 -3.78 4.69
N SER A 71 -0.83 -4.44 3.94
CA SER A 71 -0.94 -4.49 2.47
C SER A 71 -0.78 -5.92 1.96
N GLY A 72 -1.61 -6.29 0.99
CA GLY A 72 -1.53 -7.56 0.28
C GLY A 72 -1.49 -7.34 -1.22
N LEU A 73 -0.48 -7.88 -1.90
CA LEU A 73 -0.38 -7.85 -3.35
C LEU A 73 -0.78 -9.19 -3.96
N GLY A 74 -1.39 -9.09 -5.14
CA GLY A 74 -1.66 -10.23 -5.99
C GLY A 74 -0.40 -10.85 -6.58
N PRO A 75 -0.56 -11.93 -7.38
CA PRO A 75 0.54 -12.74 -7.88
C PRO A 75 1.58 -12.11 -8.79
N VAL A 76 1.33 -10.95 -9.43
CA VAL A 76 2.23 -10.30 -10.39
C VAL A 76 2.25 -8.78 -10.14
N GLY A 77 3.41 -8.18 -9.93
CA GLY A 77 3.57 -6.71 -9.93
C GLY A 77 4.54 -6.16 -8.88
N ASP A 78 5.04 -4.95 -9.10
CA ASP A 78 6.07 -4.36 -8.25
C ASP A 78 5.47 -3.42 -7.19
N LEU A 79 5.98 -3.50 -5.96
CA LEU A 79 5.59 -2.66 -4.85
C LEU A 79 6.71 -1.69 -4.48
N THR A 80 6.54 -0.41 -4.74
CA THR A 80 7.40 0.65 -4.22
C THR A 80 6.71 1.42 -3.10
N MET A 81 7.22 1.33 -1.87
CA MET A 81 6.69 2.10 -0.74
C MET A 81 7.75 2.95 -0.05
N ARG A 82 7.38 4.19 0.27
CA ARG A 82 8.10 5.07 1.18
C ARG A 82 7.23 5.29 2.40
N LEU A 83 7.73 4.88 3.56
CA LEU A 83 6.93 4.80 4.77
C LEU A 83 7.48 5.79 5.79
N GLY A 84 6.58 6.51 6.45
CA GLY A 84 6.90 7.29 7.63
C GLY A 84 7.20 6.37 8.83
N PRO A 85 7.31 6.94 10.04
CA PRO A 85 7.32 6.14 11.26
C PRO A 85 6.06 5.26 11.34
N THR A 86 6.21 3.99 11.70
CA THR A 86 5.09 3.06 11.84
C THR A 86 5.22 2.21 13.10
N GLU A 87 4.14 1.93 13.83
CA GLU A 87 4.23 0.99 14.96
C GLU A 87 4.23 -0.44 14.43
N ASP A 88 3.20 -0.81 13.67
CA ASP A 88 2.94 -2.18 13.24
C ASP A 88 2.76 -2.28 11.71
N GLN A 89 3.58 -3.09 11.05
CA GLN A 89 3.52 -3.26 9.60
C GLN A 89 3.42 -4.72 9.17
N ARG A 90 2.46 -5.01 8.29
CA ARG A 90 2.26 -6.33 7.68
C ARG A 90 2.09 -6.25 6.18
N LEU A 91 2.99 -6.92 5.46
CA LEU A 91 2.98 -6.94 4.01
C LEU A 91 3.01 -8.38 3.52
N GLY A 92 2.14 -8.67 2.54
CA GLY A 92 2.11 -9.94 1.83
C GLY A 92 2.26 -9.69 0.34
N LEU A 93 3.25 -10.32 -0.29
CA LEU A 93 3.45 -10.33 -1.73
C LEU A 93 3.12 -11.68 -2.33
N GLY A 94 2.55 -11.63 -3.54
CA GLY A 94 2.35 -12.79 -4.37
C GLY A 94 3.66 -13.39 -4.89
N PRO A 95 3.57 -14.51 -5.64
CA PRO A 95 4.72 -15.25 -6.16
C PRO A 95 5.65 -14.48 -7.10
N VAL A 96 5.18 -13.50 -7.87
CA VAL A 96 6.00 -12.82 -8.88
C VAL A 96 5.90 -11.31 -8.67
N GLY A 97 7.02 -10.64 -8.38
CA GLY A 97 7.03 -9.19 -8.21
C GLY A 97 8.03 -8.70 -7.16
N ASP A 98 8.54 -7.49 -7.36
CA ASP A 98 9.59 -6.94 -6.53
C ASP A 98 9.05 -6.01 -5.44
N LEU A 99 9.51 -6.20 -4.20
CA LEU A 99 9.26 -5.30 -3.09
C LEU A 99 10.40 -4.31 -2.97
N THR A 100 10.16 -3.03 -3.27
CA THR A 100 11.06 -1.94 -2.92
C THR A 100 10.45 -1.11 -1.80
N MET A 101 11.11 -1.06 -0.65
CA MET A 101 10.63 -0.28 0.48
C MET A 101 11.70 0.64 1.01
N ARG A 102 11.26 1.77 1.56
CA ARG A 102 12.10 2.65 2.35
C ARG A 102 11.36 3.04 3.60
N LEU A 103 11.85 2.56 4.73
CA LEU A 103 11.17 2.63 6.01
C LEU A 103 11.63 3.84 6.83
N GLY A 104 10.68 4.48 7.51
CA GLY A 104 10.95 5.23 8.72
C GLY A 104 11.21 4.29 9.90
N PRO A 105 11.31 4.82 11.13
CA PRO A 105 11.35 3.99 12.33
C PRO A 105 10.14 3.06 12.38
N THR A 106 10.34 1.75 12.54
CA THR A 106 9.26 0.78 12.72
C THR A 106 9.50 -0.07 13.95
N GLU A 107 8.49 -0.23 14.81
CA GLU A 107 8.60 -1.09 16.00
C GLU A 107 8.50 -2.57 15.62
N ASP A 108 7.47 -2.93 14.84
CA ASP A 108 7.18 -4.31 14.45
C ASP A 108 6.87 -4.43 12.95
N GLN A 109 7.62 -5.30 12.25
CA GLN A 109 7.46 -5.55 10.82
C GLN A 109 7.32 -7.05 10.50
N ARG A 110 6.33 -7.38 9.66
CA ARG A 110 6.10 -8.73 9.12
C ARG A 110 5.98 -8.71 7.61
N LEU A 111 6.86 -9.44 6.94
CA LEU A 111 6.88 -9.57 5.48
C LEU A 111 6.63 -11.04 5.10
N GLY A 112 5.70 -11.26 4.18
CA GLY A 112 5.48 -12.56 3.53
C GLY A 112 5.71 -12.41 2.04
N LEU A 113 6.71 -13.11 1.50
CA LEU A 113 7.02 -13.09 0.06
C LEU A 113 6.61 -14.42 -0.56
N GLY A 114 5.94 -14.36 -1.71
CA GLY A 114 5.69 -15.53 -2.53
C GLY A 114 6.96 -16.01 -3.26
N PRO A 115 6.96 -17.25 -3.77
CA PRO A 115 8.10 -17.83 -4.47
C PRO A 115 8.38 -17.11 -5.80
N GLY A 116 9.46 -16.31 -5.85
CA GLY A 116 9.87 -15.53 -7.02
C GLY A 116 9.81 -14.02 -6.83
N GLY A 117 9.40 -13.53 -5.66
CA GLY A 117 9.47 -12.11 -5.33
C GLY A 117 10.76 -11.75 -4.59
N ASP A 118 11.39 -10.65 -4.99
CA ASP A 118 12.59 -10.11 -4.35
C ASP A 118 12.25 -8.97 -3.40
N LEU A 119 13.08 -8.77 -2.37
CA LEU A 119 12.95 -7.68 -1.40
C LEU A 119 14.18 -6.78 -1.41
N THR A 120 13.92 -5.49 -1.63
CA THR A 120 14.87 -4.38 -1.55
C THR A 120 14.38 -3.40 -0.48
N MET A 121 15.25 -3.09 0.49
CA MET A 121 15.00 -2.13 1.59
C MET A 121 16.07 -1.04 1.65
#